data_AF-A0A1V5RXJ4-F1
#
_entry.id   AF-A0A1V5RXJ4-F1
#
_cell.length_a   1.000
_cell.length_b   1.000
_cell.length_c   1.000
_cell.angle_alpha   90.00
_cell.angle_beta   90.00
_cell.angle_gamma   90.00
#
_symmetry.space_group_name_H-M   'P 1'
#
loop_
_entity.id
_entity.type
_entity.pdbx_description
1 polymer ?
#
loop_
_entity_poly.entity_id
_entity_poly.type
_entity_poly.pdbx_seq_one_letter_code
_entity_poly.pdbx_strand_id
1 'polypeptide(L)' 'MAFNNALALQRLGDTARGAGDIGQARRYFEEALDIFQRIGSPSAASVQRDLEALAADA' A
#
# COMPACT_ATOMS: atom_id res chain seq x y z
N MET A 1 13.44 3.17 11.00
CA MET A 1 13.54 3.22 9.53
C MET A 1 12.41 2.45 8.82
N ALA A 2 11.98 1.28 9.32
CA ALA A 2 10.92 0.47 8.69
C ALA A 2 9.61 1.23 8.42
N PHE A 3 9.15 2.07 9.36
CA PHE A 3 7.95 2.90 9.17
C PHE A 3 8.06 3.86 7.97
N ASN A 4 9.19 4.56 7.83
CA ASN A 4 9.39 5.51 6.72
C ASN A 4 9.42 4.78 5.37
N ASN A 5 9.99 3.57 5.33
CA ASN A 5 9.99 2.76 4.11
C ASN A 5 8.56 2.34 3.71
N ALA A 6 7.78 1.84 4.68
CA ALA A 6 6.38 1.47 4.45
C ALA A 6 5.52 2.68 4.01
N LEU A 7 5.76 3.85 4.60
CA LEU A 7 5.06 5.08 4.22
C LEU A 7 5.44 5.53 2.79
N ALA A 8 6.71 5.37 2.40
CA ALA A 8 7.14 5.67 1.04
C ALA A 8 6.48 4.72 0.03
N LEU A 9 6.43 3.41 0.33
CA LEU A 9 5.74 2.41 -0.48
C LEU A 9 4.24 2.70 -0.59
N GLN A 10 3.56 3.05 0.51
CA GLN A 10 2.16 3.46 0.46
C GLN A 10 1.93 4.61 -0.53
N ARG A 11 2.77 5.66 -0.46
CA ARG A 11 2.66 6.82 -1.37
C ARG A 11 2.95 6.48 -2.82
N LEU A 12 3.85 5.52 -3.08
CA LEU A 12 4.09 5.00 -4.43
C LEU A 12 2.88 4.21 -4.94
N GLY A 13 2.21 3.45 -4.06
CA GLY A 13 0.94 2.79 -4.36
C GLY A 13 -0.15 3.78 -4.78
N ASP A 14 -0.33 4.86 -4.02
CA ASP A 14 -1.26 5.93 -4.34
C ASP A 14 -0.95 6.58 -5.69
N THR A 15 0.33 6.81 -5.97
CA THR A 15 0.79 7.42 -7.22
C THR A 15 0.54 6.50 -8.42
N ALA A 16 0.85 5.21 -8.29
CA ALA A 16 0.62 4.22 -9.34
C ALA A 16 -0.88 4.04 -9.61
N ARG A 17 -1.71 4.02 -8.56
CA ARG A 17 -3.17 4.01 -8.67
C ARG A 17 -3.68 5.22 -9.44
N GLY A 18 -3.20 6.42 -9.11
CA GLY A 18 -3.55 7.65 -9.83
C GLY A 18 -3.10 7.67 -11.29
N ALA A 19 -2.03 6.94 -11.62
CA ALA A 19 -1.55 6.75 -12.99
C ALA A 19 -2.32 5.65 -13.76
N GLY A 20 -3.25 4.94 -13.13
CA GLY A 20 -3.97 3.81 -13.71
C GLY A 20 -3.16 2.50 -13.76
N ASP A 21 -1.96 2.47 -13.18
CA ASP A 21 -1.15 1.26 -13.07
C ASP A 21 -1.56 0.47 -11.82
N ILE A 22 -2.71 -0.19 -11.92
CA ILE A 22 -3.30 -0.98 -10.84
C ILE A 22 -2.38 -2.13 -10.40
N GLY A 23 -1.60 -2.69 -11.34
CA GLY A 23 -0.65 -3.77 -11.06
C GLY A 23 0.48 -3.32 -10.15
N GLN A 24 1.09 -2.17 -10.44
CA GLN A 24 2.14 -1.62 -9.58
C GLN A 24 1.59 -1.05 -8.28
N ALA A 25 0.40 -0.45 -8.30
CA ALA A 25 -0.26 0.03 -7.09
C ALA A 25 -0.44 -1.09 -6.06
N ARG A 26 -0.96 -2.24 -6.52
CA ARG A 26 -1.14 -3.44 -5.69
C ARG A 26 0.17 -3.88 -5.05
N ARG A 27 1.26 -4.01 -5.82
CA ARG A 27 2.56 -4.45 -5.30
C ARG A 27 3.09 -3.52 -4.21
N TYR A 28 3.05 -2.21 -4.45
CA TYR A 28 3.53 -1.24 -3.47
C TYR A 28 2.72 -1.28 -2.17
N PHE A 29 1.40 -1.44 -2.26
CA PHE A 29 0.58 -1.60 -1.06
C PHE A 29 0.80 -2.93 -0.35
N GLU A 30 0.99 -4.04 -1.06
CA GLU A 30 1.33 -5.34 -0.46
C GLU A 30 2.66 -5.28 0.33
N GLU A 31 3.68 -4.65 -0.24
CA GLU A 31 4.98 -4.45 0.45
C GLU A 31 4.86 -3.51 1.66
N ALA A 32 4.09 -2.41 1.54
CA ALA A 32 3.83 -1.52 2.66
C ALA A 32 3.07 -2.24 3.79
N LEU A 33 2.09 -3.08 3.44
CA LEU A 33 1.27 -3.83 4.37
C LEU A 33 2.11 -4.83 5.17
N ASP A 34 2.99 -5.61 4.52
CA ASP A 34 3.88 -6.55 5.22
C ASP A 34 4.72 -5.82 6.28
N ILE A 35 5.31 -4.69 5.92
CA ILE A 35 6.14 -3.92 6.85
C ILE A 35 5.29 -3.35 8.00
N PHE A 36 4.13 -2.73 7.70
CA PHE A 36 3.26 -2.18 8.73
C PHE A 36 2.73 -3.25 9.69
N GLN A 37 2.40 -4.45 9.19
CA GLN A 37 2.01 -5.59 10.02
C GLN A 37 3.16 -6.07 10.92
N ARG A 38 4.37 -6.21 10.35
CA ARG A 38 5.56 -6.65 11.10
C ARG A 38 5.94 -5.71 12.24
N ILE A 39 5.69 -4.41 12.09
CA ILE A 39 5.99 -3.41 13.13
C ILE A 39 4.76 -3.08 14.00
N GLY A 40 3.62 -3.72 13.78
CA GLY A 40 2.38 -3.45 14.54
C GLY A 40 1.80 -2.05 14.34
N SER A 41 2.01 -1.45 13.17
CA SER A 41 1.52 -0.10 12.87
C SER A 41 0.03 -0.11 12.50
N PRO A 42 -0.78 0.84 13.00
CA PRO A 42 -2.18 0.98 12.62
C PRO A 42 -2.36 1.33 11.13
N SER A 43 -1.31 1.83 10.47
CA SER A 43 -1.32 2.11 9.03
C SER A 43 -1.59 0.87 8.17
N ALA A 44 -1.36 -0.34 8.69
CA ALA A 44 -1.72 -1.60 8.02
C ALA A 44 -3.20 -1.62 7.61
N ALA A 45 -4.11 -1.17 8.48
CA ALA A 45 -5.54 -1.15 8.20
C ALA A 45 -5.93 -0.15 7.08
N SER A 46 -5.18 0.94 6.94
CA SER A 46 -5.39 1.88 5.84
C SER A 46 -4.94 1.25 4.51
N VAL A 47 -3.72 0.69 4.47
CA VAL A 47 -3.18 0.06 3.27
C VAL A 47 -4.03 -1.14 2.82
N GLN A 48 -4.58 -1.91 3.76
CA GLN A 48 -5.47 -3.01 3.42
C GLN A 48 -6.76 -2.54 2.72
N ARG A 49 -7.36 -1.42 3.18
CA ARG A 49 -8.52 -0.82 2.50
C ARG A 49 -8.17 -0.32 1.10
N ASP A 50 -6.97 0.22 0.90
CA ASP A 50 -6.50 0.65 -0.42
C ASP A 50 -6.37 -0.55 -1.37
N LEU A 51 -5.88 -1.69 -0.89
CA LEU A 51 -5.83 -2.95 -1.67
C LEU A 51 -7.22 -3.49 -2.01
N GLU A 52 -8.16 -3.45 -1.06
CA GLU A 52 -9.54 -3.86 -1.28
C GLU A 52 -10.21 -2.98 -2.34
N ALA A 53 -9.99 -1.66 -2.30
CA ALA A 53 -10.48 -0.74 -3.31
C ALA A 53 -9.91 -1.03 -4.71
N LEU A 54 -8.60 -1.27 -4.82
CA LEU A 54 -7.97 -1.66 -6.08
C LEU A 54 -8.51 -2.97 -6.67
N ALA A 55 -8.93 -3.91 -5.81
CA ALA A 55 -9.53 -5.17 -6.26
C ALA A 55 -10.98 -4.99 -6.73
N ALA A 56 -11.69 -3.98 -6.24
CA ALA A 56 -13.04 -3.63 -6.68
C ALA A 56 -13.05 -2.86 -8.01
N ASP A 57 -11.95 -2.15 -8.33
CA ASP A 57 -11.79 -1.34 -9.53
C ASP A 57 -11.22 -2.11 -10.75
N ALA A 58 -10.89 -3.41 -10.60
CA ALA A 58 -10.31 -4.28 -11.63
C ALA A 58 -11.37 -5.18 -12.29
#